data_AF-A0A1W1E9H9-F1
#
_entry.id   AF-A0A1W1E9H9-F1
#
_cell.length_a   1.000
_cell.length_b   1.000
_cell.length_c   1.000
_cell.angle_alpha   90.00
_cell.angle_beta   90.00
_cell.angle_gamma   90.00
#
_symmetry.space_group_name_H-M   'P 1'
#
loop_
_entity.id
_entity.type
_entity.pdbx_description
1 polymer ?
#
loop_
_entity_poly.entity_id
_entity_poly.type
_entity_poly.pdbx_seq_one_letter_code
_entity_poly.pdbx_strand_id
1 'polypeptide(L)'
;MKQHKIEAFENLVEAFGSLPSIGKKTAVRLAYHAVMEDGFGALKLAHAIEHAVGSIQKCSKCHNMSEDELCSICSDPYRDTSKLCIVQSAKDILTIEESGQFDGIYYVVSQIQDLDESHLFYAVEGVEEIIFAFPPSIATDTMILYIEDKLSRLPLTFTKIAQGVPTGVELENIDIMSLSRALEARVKV
;
A
#
# COMPACT_ATOMS: atom_id res chain seq x y z
N MET A 1 -47.17 -12.36 -11.45
CA MET A 1 -45.92 -12.67 -12.19
C MET A 1 -44.95 -13.29 -11.20
N LYS A 2 -44.65 -14.58 -11.31
CA LYS A 2 -43.71 -15.25 -10.39
C LYS A 2 -42.31 -14.71 -10.66
N GLN A 3 -41.71 -14.09 -9.66
CA GLN A 3 -40.34 -13.61 -9.72
C GLN A 3 -39.45 -14.85 -9.74
N HIS A 4 -38.93 -15.23 -10.92
CA HIS A 4 -37.92 -16.27 -11.03
C HIS A 4 -36.58 -15.69 -10.59
N LYS A 5 -36.42 -15.54 -9.26
CA LYS A 5 -35.13 -15.21 -8.65
C LYS A 5 -34.38 -16.49 -8.36
N ILE A 6 -33.16 -16.57 -8.86
CA ILE A 6 -32.21 -17.63 -8.49
C ILE A 6 -31.38 -17.06 -7.35
N GLU A 7 -31.74 -17.38 -6.11
CA GLU A 7 -31.16 -16.78 -4.90
C GLU A 7 -29.63 -16.91 -4.85
N ALA A 8 -29.09 -18.10 -5.17
CA ALA A 8 -27.64 -18.31 -5.23
C ALA A 8 -26.93 -17.41 -6.26
N PHE A 9 -27.59 -17.11 -7.39
CA PHE A 9 -27.04 -16.20 -8.39
C PHE A 9 -27.08 -14.75 -7.90
N GLU A 10 -28.16 -14.33 -7.24
CA GLU A 10 -28.27 -12.99 -6.68
C GLU A 10 -27.22 -12.73 -5.60
N ASN A 11 -26.97 -13.71 -4.72
CA ASN A 11 -25.92 -13.62 -3.70
C ASN A 11 -24.53 -13.45 -4.32
N LEU A 12 -24.24 -14.19 -5.41
CA LEU A 12 -22.97 -14.05 -6.14
C LEU A 12 -22.84 -12.69 -6.82
N VAL A 13 -23.92 -12.15 -7.38
CA VAL A 13 -23.96 -10.80 -7.96
C VAL A 13 -23.73 -9.74 -6.88
N GLU A 14 -24.32 -9.90 -5.70
CA GLU A 14 -24.11 -8.98 -4.58
C GLU A 14 -22.65 -9.02 -4.10
N ALA A 15 -22.07 -10.22 -3.94
CA ALA A 15 -20.68 -10.41 -3.54
C ALA A 15 -19.69 -9.78 -4.56
N PHE A 16 -19.90 -9.96 -5.86
CA PHE A 16 -19.08 -9.25 -6.85
C PHE A 16 -19.30 -7.75 -6.83
N GLY A 17 -20.53 -7.29 -6.59
CA GLY A 17 -20.90 -5.88 -6.54
C GLY A 17 -20.38 -5.13 -5.31
N SER A 18 -19.99 -5.82 -4.24
CA SER A 18 -19.37 -5.19 -3.06
C SER A 18 -17.89 -4.84 -3.27
N LEU A 19 -17.25 -5.35 -4.33
CA LEU A 19 -15.86 -5.05 -4.63
C LEU A 19 -15.70 -3.63 -5.20
N PRO A 20 -14.60 -2.92 -4.87
CA PRO A 20 -14.36 -1.58 -5.39
C PRO A 20 -14.34 -1.60 -6.92
N SER A 21 -14.89 -0.56 -7.53
CA SER A 21 -14.96 -0.38 -9.00
C SER A 21 -15.88 -1.35 -9.77
N ILE A 22 -16.56 -2.31 -9.11
CA ILE A 22 -17.47 -3.24 -9.76
C ILE A 22 -18.93 -2.80 -9.58
N GLY A 23 -19.51 -2.23 -10.64
CA GLY A 23 -20.93 -1.88 -10.67
C GLY A 23 -21.85 -3.09 -10.94
N LYS A 24 -23.14 -2.94 -10.65
CA LYS A 24 -24.17 -3.99 -10.79
C LYS A 24 -24.15 -4.72 -12.15
N LYS A 25 -24.00 -4.02 -13.26
CA LYS A 25 -23.94 -4.64 -14.61
C LYS A 25 -22.72 -5.56 -14.76
N THR A 26 -21.56 -5.10 -14.29
CA THR A 26 -20.33 -5.88 -14.31
C THR A 26 -20.43 -7.08 -13.38
N ALA A 27 -21.01 -6.91 -12.19
CA ALA A 27 -21.23 -8.00 -11.25
C ALA A 27 -22.13 -9.11 -11.82
N VAL A 28 -23.24 -8.76 -12.48
CA VAL A 28 -24.11 -9.73 -13.18
C VAL A 28 -23.35 -10.50 -14.25
N ARG A 29 -22.50 -9.82 -15.02
CA ARG A 29 -21.68 -10.46 -16.06
C ARG A 29 -20.66 -11.43 -15.47
N LEU A 30 -19.97 -11.03 -14.40
CA LEU A 30 -18.99 -11.88 -13.70
C LEU A 30 -19.66 -13.10 -13.08
N ALA A 31 -20.79 -12.92 -12.40
CA ALA A 31 -21.56 -14.01 -11.81
C ALA A 31 -22.07 -15.00 -12.88
N TYR A 32 -22.52 -14.50 -14.03
CA TYR A 32 -22.98 -15.36 -15.13
C TYR A 32 -21.83 -16.19 -15.70
N HIS A 33 -20.70 -15.55 -16.02
CA HIS A 33 -19.50 -16.25 -16.50
C HIS A 33 -19.04 -17.32 -15.51
N ALA A 34 -18.99 -16.98 -14.21
CA ALA A 34 -18.58 -17.92 -13.15
C ALA A 34 -19.47 -19.17 -13.06
N VAL A 35 -20.77 -19.06 -13.31
CA VAL A 35 -21.71 -20.18 -13.14
C VAL A 35 -21.93 -20.96 -14.45
N MET A 36 -22.02 -20.26 -15.58
CA MET A 36 -22.44 -20.85 -16.86
C MET A 36 -21.30 -21.13 -17.84
N GLU A 37 -20.17 -20.43 -17.70
CA GLU A 37 -19.05 -20.52 -18.66
C GLU A 37 -17.82 -21.18 -18.04
N ASP A 38 -17.41 -20.79 -16.82
CA ASP A 38 -16.20 -21.27 -16.16
C ASP A 38 -16.38 -21.50 -14.65
N GLY A 39 -17.06 -22.59 -14.31
CA GLY A 39 -17.24 -23.02 -12.91
C GLY A 39 -15.93 -23.41 -12.22
N PHE A 40 -14.95 -23.92 -12.97
CA PHE A 40 -13.64 -24.30 -12.40
C PHE A 40 -12.84 -23.06 -12.00
N GLY A 41 -12.76 -22.05 -12.88
CA GLY A 41 -12.13 -20.77 -12.57
C GLY A 41 -12.82 -20.06 -11.40
N ALA A 42 -14.15 -20.13 -11.31
CA ALA A 42 -14.90 -19.60 -10.18
C ALA A 42 -14.52 -20.27 -8.84
N LEU A 43 -14.45 -21.60 -8.81
CA LEU A 43 -14.04 -22.34 -7.61
C LEU A 43 -12.59 -22.06 -7.24
N LYS A 44 -11.69 -21.95 -8.23
CA LYS A 44 -10.29 -21.57 -8.00
C LYS A 44 -10.19 -20.18 -7.38
N LEU A 45 -10.96 -19.22 -7.88
CA LEU A 45 -11.00 -17.86 -7.32
C LEU A 45 -11.55 -17.85 -5.90
N ALA A 46 -12.65 -18.58 -5.64
CA ALA A 46 -13.24 -18.69 -4.31
C ALA A 46 -12.23 -19.23 -3.30
N HIS A 47 -11.51 -20.31 -3.67
CA HIS A 47 -10.47 -20.88 -2.82
C HIS A 47 -9.29 -19.93 -2.59
N ALA A 48 -8.85 -19.20 -3.62
CA ALA A 48 -7.77 -18.22 -3.48
C ALA A 48 -8.15 -17.07 -2.53
N ILE A 49 -9.40 -16.58 -2.61
CA ILE A 49 -9.92 -15.55 -1.70
C ILE A 49 -9.98 -16.10 -0.27
N GLU A 50 -10.57 -17.28 -0.07
CA GLU A 50 -10.69 -17.92 1.24
C GLU A 50 -9.31 -18.13 1.90
N HIS A 51 -8.36 -18.70 1.14
CA HIS A 51 -7.01 -18.92 1.63
C HIS A 51 -6.32 -17.61 2.00
N ALA A 52 -6.30 -16.62 1.09
CA ALA A 52 -5.61 -15.35 1.32
C ALA A 52 -6.18 -14.58 2.52
N VAL A 53 -7.51 -14.55 2.68
CA VAL A 53 -8.15 -13.88 3.83
C VAL A 53 -7.85 -14.61 5.15
N GLY A 54 -7.70 -15.94 5.10
CA GLY A 54 -7.37 -16.74 6.29
C GLY A 54 -5.88 -16.78 6.64
N SER A 55 -4.98 -16.62 5.66
CA SER A 55 -3.53 -16.77 5.85
C SER A 55 -2.79 -15.45 5.99
N ILE A 56 -3.23 -14.38 5.33
CA ILE A 56 -2.51 -13.10 5.30
C ILE A 56 -2.84 -12.30 6.57
N GLN A 57 -1.79 -11.91 7.29
CA GLN A 57 -1.82 -11.10 8.48
C GLN A 57 -0.87 -9.90 8.36
N LYS A 58 -0.86 -9.04 9.38
CA LYS A 58 0.08 -7.93 9.50
C LYS A 58 1.37 -8.45 10.15
N CYS A 59 2.51 -8.12 9.55
CA CYS A 59 3.83 -8.34 10.12
C CYS A 59 3.93 -7.65 11.49
N SER A 60 4.45 -8.37 12.48
CA SER A 60 4.58 -7.89 13.87
C SER A 60 5.64 -6.80 14.06
N LYS A 61 6.48 -6.53 13.06
CA LYS A 61 7.54 -5.49 13.11
C LYS A 61 7.22 -4.25 12.27
N CYS A 62 6.65 -4.43 11.08
CA CYS A 62 6.47 -3.35 10.11
C CYS A 62 5.05 -3.12 9.62
N HIS A 63 4.10 -3.96 10.04
CA HIS A 63 2.70 -3.95 9.58
C HIS A 63 2.50 -4.16 8.07
N ASN A 64 3.51 -4.66 7.34
CA ASN A 64 3.34 -5.16 5.97
C ASN A 64 2.47 -6.44 5.94
N MET A 65 1.98 -6.82 4.76
CA MET A 65 1.32 -8.11 4.55
C MET A 65 2.34 -9.25 4.70
N SER A 66 1.95 -10.30 5.42
CA SER A 66 2.77 -11.48 5.67
C SER A 66 1.89 -12.71 5.89
N GLU A 67 2.36 -13.89 5.49
CA GLU A 67 1.74 -15.16 5.91
C GLU A 67 2.30 -15.61 7.28
N ASP A 68 3.56 -15.29 7.56
CA ASP A 68 4.24 -15.54 8.83
C ASP A 68 4.15 -14.35 9.79
N GLU A 69 4.67 -14.51 11.01
CA GLU A 69 4.79 -13.42 11.99
C GLU A 69 5.62 -12.23 11.46
N LEU A 70 6.70 -12.52 10.73
CA LEU A 70 7.54 -11.52 10.06
C LEU A 70 7.39 -11.63 8.54
N CYS A 71 7.23 -10.49 7.87
CA CYS A 71 7.21 -10.47 6.40
C CYS A 71 8.59 -10.83 5.83
N SER A 72 8.60 -11.24 4.57
CA SER A 72 9.82 -11.60 3.82
C SER A 72 10.89 -10.51 3.83
N ILE A 73 10.51 -9.23 3.94
CA ILE A 73 11.47 -8.11 3.99
C ILE A 73 12.11 -7.98 5.38
N CYS A 74 11.33 -8.18 6.45
CA CYS A 74 11.85 -8.07 7.82
C CYS A 74 12.71 -9.27 8.23
N SER A 75 12.47 -10.44 7.63
CA SER A 75 13.25 -11.66 7.90
C SER A 75 14.48 -11.80 7.01
N ASP A 76 14.63 -10.95 5.98
CA ASP A 76 15.76 -10.98 5.05
C ASP A 76 17.01 -10.34 5.67
N PRO A 77 18.11 -11.12 5.91
CA PRO A 77 19.33 -10.60 6.51
C PRO A 77 20.18 -9.75 5.56
N TYR A 78 19.86 -9.70 4.26
CA TYR A 78 20.59 -8.91 3.27
C TYR A 78 20.05 -7.48 3.15
N ARG A 79 18.93 -7.17 3.82
CA ARG A 79 18.34 -5.83 3.84
C ARG A 79 19.12 -4.88 4.73
N ASP A 80 19.19 -3.63 4.32
CA ASP A 80 19.82 -2.57 5.07
C ASP A 80 18.90 -2.07 6.19
N THR A 81 19.13 -2.54 7.41
CA THR A 81 18.32 -2.13 8.57
C THR A 81 18.61 -0.71 9.05
N SER A 82 19.64 -0.03 8.50
CA SER A 82 19.91 1.37 8.82
C SER A 82 18.93 2.34 8.15
N LYS A 83 18.19 1.88 7.11
CA LYS A 83 17.21 2.69 6.37
C LYS A 83 15.80 2.17 6.57
N LEU A 84 14.91 3.03 7.04
CA LEU A 84 13.49 2.73 7.23
C LEU A 84 12.61 3.59 6.31
N CYS A 85 11.89 2.96 5.40
CA CYS A 85 10.91 3.64 4.57
C CYS A 85 9.50 3.57 5.18
N ILE A 86 8.95 4.71 5.56
CA ILE A 86 7.59 4.81 6.09
C ILE A 86 6.61 5.05 4.95
N VAL A 87 5.61 4.17 4.83
CA VAL A 87 4.58 4.19 3.78
C VAL A 87 3.17 4.23 4.38
N GLN A 88 2.18 4.64 3.59
CA GLN A 88 0.79 4.69 4.06
C GLN A 88 0.08 3.35 4.05
N SER A 89 0.51 2.43 3.18
CA SER A 89 -0.15 1.14 3.03
C SER A 89 0.79 0.07 2.49
N ALA A 90 0.47 -1.21 2.78
CA ALA A 90 1.27 -2.34 2.31
C ALA A 90 1.35 -2.45 0.77
N LYS A 91 0.35 -1.93 0.04
CA LYS A 91 0.40 -1.84 -1.44
C LYS A 91 1.52 -0.92 -1.94
N ASP A 92 1.88 0.11 -1.16
CA ASP A 92 2.94 1.04 -1.55
C ASP A 92 4.29 0.34 -1.47
N ILE A 93 4.47 -0.60 -0.53
CA ILE A 93 5.66 -1.46 -0.43
C ILE A 93 5.82 -2.29 -1.71
N LEU A 94 4.75 -2.93 -2.19
CA LEU A 94 4.79 -3.71 -3.44
C LEU A 94 5.27 -2.84 -4.61
N THR A 95 4.78 -1.61 -4.70
CA THR A 95 5.14 -0.67 -5.77
C THR A 95 6.60 -0.22 -5.68
N ILE A 96 7.12 0.03 -4.47
CA ILE A 96 8.52 0.41 -4.27
C ILE A 96 9.45 -0.77 -4.56
N GLU A 97 9.10 -1.98 -4.11
CA GLU A 97 9.87 -3.19 -4.38
C GLU A 97 9.95 -3.52 -5.88
N GLU A 98 8.87 -3.31 -6.64
CA GLU A 98 8.87 -3.44 -8.10
C GLU A 98 9.88 -2.53 -8.79
N SER A 99 10.24 -1.39 -8.19
CA SER A 99 11.26 -0.48 -8.73
C SER A 99 12.69 -1.04 -8.61
N GLY A 100 12.93 -1.93 -7.65
CA GLY A 100 14.25 -2.48 -7.33
C GLY A 100 15.29 -1.45 -6.86
N GLN A 101 14.87 -0.24 -6.45
CA GLN A 101 15.78 0.85 -6.06
C GLN A 101 15.96 1.01 -4.54
N PHE A 102 15.18 0.30 -3.72
CA PHE A 102 15.24 0.42 -2.27
C PHE A 102 15.62 -0.92 -1.63
N ASP A 103 16.68 -0.91 -0.83
CA ASP A 103 17.27 -2.08 -0.18
C ASP A 103 17.06 -2.11 1.35
N GLY A 104 16.39 -1.09 1.89
CA GLY A 104 16.10 -0.98 3.31
C GLY A 104 14.85 -1.75 3.76
N ILE A 105 14.40 -1.44 4.97
CA ILE A 105 13.18 -1.99 5.57
C ILE A 105 12.03 -0.98 5.52
N TYR A 106 10.80 -1.44 5.76
CA TYR A 106 9.60 -0.61 5.70
C TYR A 106 8.90 -0.50 7.04
N TYR A 107 7.99 0.47 7.15
CA TYR A 107 7.01 0.58 8.23
C TYR A 107 5.70 1.17 7.69
N VAL A 108 4.57 0.53 7.97
CA VAL A 108 3.25 0.97 7.48
C VAL A 108 2.53 1.81 8.53
N VAL A 109 2.17 3.05 8.17
CA VAL A 109 1.36 3.98 8.98
C VAL A 109 0.19 4.48 8.14
N SER A 110 -1.00 3.93 8.37
CA SER A 110 -2.22 4.34 7.67
C SER A 110 -2.68 5.75 8.07
N GLN A 111 -2.72 6.02 9.37
CA GLN A 111 -3.22 7.26 9.95
C GLN A 111 -2.49 7.55 11.26
N ILE A 112 -2.42 8.83 11.65
CA ILE A 112 -1.80 9.24 12.93
C ILE A 112 -2.48 8.56 14.12
N GLN A 113 -3.80 8.37 14.06
CA GLN A 113 -4.59 7.77 15.12
C GLN A 113 -4.24 6.30 15.36
N ASP A 114 -3.72 5.60 14.35
CA ASP A 114 -3.32 4.20 14.41
C ASP A 114 -1.86 4.01 14.84
N LEU A 115 -1.13 5.10 15.08
CA LEU A 115 0.30 5.05 15.41
C LEU A 115 0.51 4.64 16.87
N ASP A 116 0.96 3.40 17.07
CA ASP A 116 1.54 2.97 18.34
C ASP A 116 2.97 3.50 18.47
N GLU A 117 3.17 4.48 19.36
CA GLU A 117 4.47 5.09 19.61
C GLU A 117 5.51 4.06 20.05
N SER A 118 5.14 3.11 20.92
CA SER A 118 6.09 2.12 21.46
C SER A 118 6.58 1.20 20.34
N HIS A 119 5.66 0.79 19.46
CA HIS A 119 5.99 -0.02 18.30
C HIS A 119 6.83 0.75 17.28
N LEU A 120 6.56 2.05 17.09
CA LEU A 120 7.41 2.91 16.24
C LEU A 120 8.84 3.01 16.80
N PHE A 121 9.00 3.22 18.11
CA PHE A 121 10.33 3.26 18.74
C PHE A 121 11.09 1.94 18.57
N TYR A 122 10.41 0.81 18.63
CA TYR A 122 10.99 -0.50 18.34
C TYR A 122 11.40 -0.63 16.86
N ALA A 123 10.55 -0.17 15.94
CA ALA A 123 10.82 -0.25 14.50
C ALA A 123 12.02 0.60 14.06
N VAL A 124 12.33 1.69 14.77
CA VAL A 124 13.45 2.60 14.46
C VAL A 124 14.75 2.23 15.21
N GLU A 125 14.77 1.14 15.96
CA GLU A 125 15.99 0.71 16.67
C GLU A 125 17.11 0.36 15.67
N GLY A 126 18.25 1.03 15.79
CA GLY A 126 19.40 0.84 14.88
C GLY A 126 19.25 1.51 13.51
N VAL A 127 18.17 2.27 13.28
CA VAL A 127 17.95 3.05 12.06
C VAL A 127 18.75 4.35 12.13
N GLU A 128 19.32 4.76 11.01
CA GLU A 128 20.05 6.03 10.81
C GLU A 128 19.25 7.00 9.93
N GLU A 129 18.48 6.49 8.97
CA GLU A 129 17.66 7.27 8.04
C GLU A 129 16.21 6.78 8.01
N ILE A 130 15.28 7.73 8.12
CA ILE A 130 13.85 7.53 7.87
C ILE A 130 13.44 8.24 6.59
N ILE A 131 12.91 7.47 5.64
CA ILE A 131 12.44 7.95 4.34
C ILE A 131 10.91 7.93 4.30
N PHE A 132 10.28 9.10 4.18
CA PHE A 132 8.83 9.20 4.01
C PHE A 132 8.44 9.00 2.55
N ALA A 133 7.76 7.90 2.26
CA ALA A 133 7.21 7.57 0.95
C ALA A 133 5.68 7.74 0.93
N PHE A 134 5.23 8.97 1.21
CA PHE A 134 3.82 9.32 1.19
C PHE A 134 3.45 10.10 -0.10
N PRO A 135 2.29 9.81 -0.70
CA PRO A 135 1.65 10.74 -1.63
C PRO A 135 1.60 12.18 -1.10
N PRO A 136 1.86 13.20 -1.93
CA PRO A 136 1.89 14.59 -1.49
C PRO A 136 0.47 15.06 -1.10
N SER A 137 0.29 15.49 0.14
CA SER A 137 -0.96 16.08 0.66
C SER A 137 -0.71 16.82 1.98
N ILE A 138 -1.62 17.72 2.36
CA ILE A 138 -1.55 18.42 3.67
C ILE A 138 -1.63 17.42 4.84
N ALA A 139 -2.45 16.38 4.69
CA ALA A 139 -2.59 15.34 5.72
C ALA A 139 -1.27 14.60 5.93
N THR A 140 -0.61 14.19 4.84
CA THR A 140 0.67 13.46 4.91
C THR A 140 1.81 14.32 5.41
N ASP A 141 1.86 15.61 5.05
CA ASP A 141 2.85 16.54 5.61
C ASP A 141 2.67 16.71 7.14
N THR A 142 1.43 16.69 7.63
CA THR A 142 1.16 16.70 9.08
C THR A 142 1.63 15.40 9.75
N MET A 143 1.46 14.25 9.09
CA MET A 143 1.96 12.96 9.60
C MET A 143 3.49 12.94 9.71
N ILE A 144 4.18 13.47 8.70
CA ILE A 144 5.64 13.58 8.68
C ILE A 144 6.11 14.39 9.89
N LEU A 145 5.59 15.61 10.05
CA LEU A 145 5.97 16.50 11.15
C LEU A 145 5.69 15.86 12.53
N TYR A 146 4.58 15.12 12.64
CA TYR A 146 4.24 14.42 13.87
C TYR A 146 5.24 13.31 14.20
N ILE A 147 5.62 12.48 13.21
CA ILE A 147 6.59 11.40 13.39
C ILE A 147 7.98 11.97 13.70
N GLU A 148 8.40 13.03 13.00
CA GLU A 148 9.66 13.74 13.25
C GLU A 148 9.72 14.29 14.68
N ASP A 149 8.66 14.97 15.16
CA ASP A 149 8.58 15.50 16.52
C ASP A 149 8.75 14.39 17.57
N LYS A 150 8.08 13.25 17.37
CA LYS A 150 8.15 12.09 18.28
C LYS A 150 9.53 11.47 18.34
N LEU A 151 10.24 11.45 17.21
CA LEU A 151 11.56 10.83 17.07
C LEU A 151 12.72 11.82 17.20
N SER A 152 12.43 13.10 17.46
CA SER A 152 13.40 14.22 17.49
C SER A 152 14.58 14.05 18.46
N ARG A 153 14.47 13.17 19.45
CA ARG A 153 15.52 12.89 20.44
C ARG A 153 16.53 11.84 19.97
N LEU A 154 16.24 11.14 18.88
CA LEU A 154 17.12 10.15 18.31
C LEU A 154 18.00 10.78 17.23
N PRO A 155 19.23 10.25 16.99
CA PRO A 155 20.13 10.74 15.96
C PRO A 155 19.70 10.25 14.56
N LEU A 156 18.49 10.59 14.15
CA LEU A 156 17.89 10.15 12.88
C LEU A 156 17.97 11.25 11.83
N THR A 157 18.25 10.85 10.58
CA THR A 157 18.08 11.70 9.41
C THR A 157 16.71 11.45 8.81
N PHE A 158 15.97 12.52 8.53
CA PHE A 158 14.65 12.42 7.90
C PHE A 158 14.73 12.90 6.46
N THR A 159 14.25 12.06 5.54
CA THR A 159 14.15 12.37 4.11
C THR A 159 12.76 12.04 3.59
N LYS A 160 12.39 12.60 2.44
CA LYS A 160 11.10 12.36 1.79
C LYS A 160 11.36 12.08 0.31
N ILE A 161 10.59 11.16 -0.27
CA ILE A 161 10.67 10.89 -1.72
C ILE A 161 10.47 12.19 -2.51
N ALA A 162 11.28 12.37 -3.55
CA ALA A 162 11.23 13.58 -4.36
C ALA A 162 9.93 13.66 -5.17
N GLN A 163 9.36 14.87 -5.27
CA GLN A 163 8.27 15.15 -6.20
C GLN A 163 8.87 15.67 -7.51
N GLY A 164 8.70 14.92 -8.59
CA GLY A 164 9.32 15.20 -9.89
C GLY A 164 8.37 15.11 -11.07
N VAL A 165 8.92 15.37 -12.25
CA VAL A 165 8.21 15.21 -13.54
C VAL A 165 8.28 13.74 -13.97
N PRO A 166 7.13 13.08 -14.23
CA PRO A 166 7.11 11.70 -14.71
C PRO A 166 7.82 11.56 -16.06
N THR A 167 8.52 10.44 -16.26
CA THR A 167 9.15 10.14 -17.56
C THR A 167 8.07 9.84 -18.60
N GLY A 168 8.23 10.40 -19.80
CA GLY A 168 7.29 10.17 -20.91
C GLY A 168 6.01 10.99 -20.89
N VAL A 169 5.89 11.94 -19.94
CA VAL A 169 4.77 12.90 -19.89
C VAL A 169 5.28 14.28 -20.31
N GLU A 170 4.59 14.90 -21.27
CA GLU A 170 4.90 16.26 -21.71
C GLU A 170 4.51 17.28 -20.63
N LEU A 171 5.27 18.37 -20.51
CA LEU A 171 5.07 19.39 -19.46
C LEU A 171 3.66 20.01 -19.46
N GLU A 172 3.02 20.11 -20.62
CA GLU A 172 1.65 20.62 -20.76
C GLU A 172 0.58 19.73 -20.11
N ASN A 173 0.91 18.46 -19.88
CA ASN A 173 0.03 17.46 -19.28
C ASN A 173 0.31 17.25 -17.78
N ILE A 174 1.14 18.10 -17.16
CA ILE A 174 1.50 18.04 -15.74
C ILE A 174 0.73 19.13 -14.98
N ASP A 175 0.24 18.79 -13.79
CA ASP A 175 -0.41 19.77 -12.93
C ASP A 175 0.58 20.85 -12.45
N ILE A 176 0.06 22.07 -12.27
CA ILE A 176 0.87 23.25 -11.93
C ILE A 176 1.64 23.05 -10.61
N MET A 177 1.06 22.33 -9.64
CA MET A 177 1.70 22.12 -8.34
C MET A 177 2.91 21.20 -8.47
N SER A 178 2.79 20.08 -9.17
CA SER A 178 3.90 19.17 -9.43
C SER A 178 5.01 19.83 -10.24
N LEU A 179 4.67 20.65 -11.24
CA LEU A 179 5.65 21.39 -12.02
C LEU A 179 6.40 22.43 -11.15
N SER A 180 5.67 23.17 -10.31
CA SER A 180 6.27 24.12 -9.37
C SER A 180 7.26 23.43 -8.42
N ARG A 181 6.87 22.29 -7.85
CA ARG A 181 7.73 21.51 -6.95
C ARG A 181 8.97 20.95 -7.63
N ALA A 182 8.82 20.44 -8.86
CA ALA A 182 9.96 19.97 -9.64
C ALA A 182 10.97 21.09 -9.97
N LEU A 183 10.49 22.31 -10.24
CA LEU A 183 11.36 23.48 -10.49
C LEU A 183 12.09 23.97 -9.23
N GLU A 184 11.40 23.94 -8.08
CA GLU A 184 12.01 24.22 -6.76
C GLU A 184 13.12 23.21 -6.46
N ALA A 185 12.86 21.92 -6.69
CA ALA A 185 13.78 20.81 -6.42
C ALA A 185 14.79 20.54 -7.55
N ARG A 186 15.02 21.48 -8.47
CA ARG A 186 15.93 21.29 -9.60
C ARG A 186 17.35 20.95 -9.13
N VAL A 187 17.96 19.96 -9.78
CA VAL A 187 19.33 19.53 -9.51
C VAL A 187 20.31 20.23 -10.46
N LYS A 188 21.54 20.45 -9.99
CA LYS A 188 22.64 20.92 -10.84
C LYS A 188 23.15 19.77 -11.70
N VAL A 189 23.43 20.05 -12.97
CA VAL A 189 24.12 19.13 -13.89
C VAL A 189 25.62 19.37 -13.85
#